data_AF-A0A6G8F1B8-F1
#
_entry.id   AF-A0A6G8F1B8-F1
#
_cell.length_a   1.000
_cell.length_b   1.000
_cell.length_c   1.000
_cell.angle_alpha   90.00
_cell.angle_beta   90.00
_cell.angle_gamma   90.00
#
_symmetry.space_group_name_H-M   'P 1'
#
loop_
_entity.id
_entity.type
_entity.pdbx_description
1 polymer ?
#
loop_
_entity_poly.entity_id
_entity_poly.type
_entity_poly.pdbx_seq_one_letter_code
_entity_poly.pdbx_strand_id
1 'polypeptide(L)' 'MTREEIIAKVNSVLAEEFEVEESVITPDAIVKDALALDSLSLVDLVALIQYTYKIKIPAEDLPKIKTFNDLYDYIEAHL' A
#
# COMPACT_ATOMS: atom_id res chain seq x y z
N MET A 1 14.72 -7.77 -0.46
CA MET A 1 14.48 -6.50 -1.19
C MET A 1 14.82 -5.37 -0.23
N THR A 2 15.32 -4.24 -0.71
CA THR A 2 15.49 -3.06 0.17
C THR A 2 14.17 -2.30 0.29
N ARG A 3 14.00 -1.51 1.37
CA ARG A 3 12.82 -0.65 1.59
C ARG A 3 12.49 0.19 0.36
N GLU A 4 13.51 0.77 -0.25
CA GLU A 4 13.40 1.63 -1.43
C GLU A 4 12.82 0.87 -2.64
N GLU A 5 13.22 -0.39 -2.86
CA GLU A 5 12.65 -1.22 -3.92
C GLU A 5 11.19 -1.56 -3.65
N ILE A 6 10.82 -1.82 -2.40
CA ILE A 6 9.42 -2.08 -2.01
C ILE A 6 8.59 -0.83 -2.26
N ILE A 7 9.04 0.34 -1.78
CA ILE A 7 8.34 1.61 -1.96
C ILE A 7 8.14 1.92 -3.44
N ALA A 8 9.21 1.86 -4.25
CA ALA A 8 9.11 2.15 -5.68
C ALA A 8 8.14 1.21 -6.40
N LYS A 9 8.21 -0.08 -6.08
CA LYS A 9 7.36 -1.10 -6.70
C LYS A 9 5.90 -0.98 -6.26
N VAL A 10 5.65 -0.75 -4.97
CA VAL A 10 4.31 -0.50 -4.42
C VAL A 10 3.73 0.79 -5.04
N ASN A 11 4.50 1.87 -5.07
CA ASN A 11 4.04 3.16 -5.60
C ASN A 11 3.67 3.06 -7.06
N SER A 12 4.52 2.45 -7.89
CA SER A 12 4.24 2.24 -9.31
C SER A 12 2.95 1.43 -9.50
N VAL A 13 2.82 0.31 -8.76
CA VAL A 13 1.63 -0.56 -8.85
C VAL A 13 0.36 0.18 -8.42
N LEU A 14 0.42 0.96 -7.34
CA LEU A 14 -0.73 1.72 -6.85
C LEU A 14 -1.07 2.92 -7.73
N ALA A 15 -0.07 3.62 -8.27
CA ALA A 15 -0.26 4.72 -9.21
C ALA A 15 -0.94 4.24 -10.50
N GLU A 16 -0.52 3.08 -11.03
CA GLU A 16 -1.14 2.48 -12.21
C GLU A 16 -2.56 1.97 -11.94
N GLU A 17 -2.78 1.24 -10.84
CA GLU A 17 -4.09 0.62 -10.56
C GLU A 17 -5.15 1.62 -10.10
N PHE A 18 -4.76 2.69 -9.41
CA PHE A 18 -5.68 3.72 -8.92
C PHE A 18 -5.68 4.99 -9.78
N GLU A 19 -4.94 4.99 -10.90
CA GLU A 19 -4.80 6.14 -11.80
C GLU A 19 -4.42 7.45 -11.07
N VAL A 20 -3.47 7.36 -10.14
CA VAL A 20 -2.96 8.51 -9.39
C VAL A 20 -1.50 8.80 -9.69
N GLU A 21 -1.03 9.99 -9.36
CA GLU A 21 0.39 10.34 -9.50
C GLU A 21 1.23 9.75 -8.37
N GLU A 22 2.39 9.17 -8.69
CA GLU A 22 3.34 8.70 -7.66
C GLU A 22 3.78 9.82 -6.69
N SER A 23 3.69 11.08 -7.13
CA SER A 23 3.99 12.26 -6.30
C SER A 23 3.00 12.46 -5.14
N VAL A 24 1.76 11.94 -5.25
CA VAL A 24 0.79 11.97 -4.14
C VAL A 24 1.02 10.83 -3.14
N ILE A 25 1.71 9.78 -3.58
CA ILE A 25 2.05 8.61 -2.78
C ILE A 25 3.32 8.89 -1.97
N THR A 26 3.14 9.63 -0.88
CA THR A 26 4.23 9.90 0.07
C THR A 26 4.15 8.96 1.28
N PRO A 27 5.28 8.58 1.90
CA PRO A 27 5.28 7.69 3.05
C PRO A 27 4.46 8.25 4.23
N ASP A 28 4.41 9.57 4.39
CA ASP A 28 3.63 10.24 5.44
C ASP A 28 2.15 10.41 5.07
N ALA A 29 1.80 10.27 3.78
CA ALA A 29 0.42 10.41 3.34
C ALA A 29 -0.45 9.24 3.84
N ILE A 30 -1.71 9.58 4.10
CA ILE A 30 -2.75 8.61 4.41
C ILE A 30 -3.15 7.91 3.13
N VAL A 31 -3.06 6.57 3.11
CA VAL A 31 -3.34 5.73 1.94
C VAL A 31 -4.74 6.04 1.39
N LYS A 32 -5.73 6.17 2.28
CA LYS A 32 -7.12 6.51 1.91
C LYS A 32 -7.25 7.89 1.26
N ASP A 33 -6.50 8.86 1.74
CA ASP A 33 -6.64 10.26 1.31
C ASP A 33 -5.91 10.48 -0.03
N ALA A 34 -4.68 9.97 -0.13
CA ALA A 34 -3.84 10.08 -1.32
C ALA A 34 -4.41 9.34 -2.54
N LEU A 35 -4.99 8.16 -2.32
CA LEU A 35 -5.57 7.33 -3.39
C LEU A 35 -7.09 7.55 -3.52
N ALA A 36 -7.65 8.52 -2.79
CA ALA A 36 -9.10 8.76 -2.72
C ALA A 36 -9.92 7.46 -2.54
N LEU A 37 -9.42 6.54 -1.69
CA LEU A 37 -10.00 5.22 -1.53
C LEU A 37 -11.25 5.29 -0.66
N ASP A 38 -12.37 4.91 -1.25
CA ASP A 38 -13.51 4.46 -0.49
C ASP A 38 -13.19 3.17 0.28
N SER A 39 -13.99 2.84 1.30
CA SER A 39 -13.73 1.68 2.17
C SER A 39 -13.70 0.34 1.41
N LEU A 40 -14.25 0.29 0.19
CA LEU A 40 -14.16 -0.86 -0.71
C LEU A 40 -12.76 -0.95 -1.36
N SER A 41 -12.28 0.17 -1.89
CA SER A 41 -11.03 0.27 -2.65
C SER A 41 -9.78 -0.05 -1.81
N LEU A 42 -9.86 0.11 -0.48
CA LEU A 42 -8.79 -0.29 0.44
C LEU A 42 -8.64 -1.81 0.56
N VAL A 43 -9.73 -2.57 0.41
CA VAL A 43 -9.68 -4.04 0.38
C VAL A 43 -8.99 -4.51 -0.91
N ASP A 44 -9.30 -3.86 -2.05
CA ASP A 44 -8.63 -4.12 -3.33
C ASP A 44 -7.13 -3.82 -3.26
N LEU A 45 -6.74 -2.68 -2.68
CA LEU A 45 -5.33 -2.34 -2.46
C LEU A 45 -4.59 -3.44 -1.68
N VAL A 46 -5.17 -3.86 -0.57
CA VAL A 46 -4.57 -4.90 0.27
C VAL A 46 -4.56 -6.25 -0.43
N ALA A 47 -5.58 -6.59 -1.22
CA ALA A 47 -5.59 -7.81 -2.04
C ALA A 47 -4.50 -7.79 -3.12
N LEU A 48 -4.31 -6.67 -3.80
CA LEU A 48 -3.29 -6.46 -4.82
C LEU A 48 -1.87 -6.62 -4.26
N ILE A 49 -1.59 -5.99 -3.11
CA ILE A 49 -0.30 -6.12 -2.42
C ILE A 49 -0.08 -7.57 -1.98
N GLN A 50 -1.08 -8.21 -1.36
CA GLN A 50 -1.00 -9.62 -0.96
C GLN A 50 -0.74 -10.55 -2.14
N TYR A 51 -1.35 -10.30 -3.29
CA TYR A 51 -1.13 -11.08 -4.51
C TYR A 51 0.27 -10.85 -5.09
N THR A 52 0.70 -9.60 -5.18
CA THR A 52 1.98 -9.19 -5.77
C THR A 52 3.17 -9.68 -4.94
N TYR A 53 3.09 -9.54 -3.62
CA TYR A 53 4.17 -9.89 -2.70
C TYR A 53 4.00 -11.24 -2.02
N LYS A 54 2.89 -11.95 -2.28
CA LYS A 54 2.50 -13.21 -1.62
C LYS A 54 2.46 -13.14 -0.09
N ILE A 55 2.21 -11.96 0.46
CA ILE A 55 2.04 -11.74 1.89
C ILE A 55 0.57 -11.94 2.30
N LYS A 56 0.31 -12.15 3.60
CA LYS A 56 -1.04 -12.13 4.17
C LYS A 56 -1.18 -10.93 5.11
N ILE A 57 -2.15 -10.07 4.81
CA ILE A 57 -2.54 -8.95 5.65
C ILE A 57 -3.89 -9.32 6.26
N PRO A 58 -3.94 -9.71 7.54
CA PRO A 58 -5.20 -10.03 8.19
C PRO A 58 -6.04 -8.76 8.41
N ALA A 59 -7.36 -8.92 8.44
CA ALA A 59 -8.30 -7.82 8.60
C ALA A 59 -8.14 -7.04 9.92
N GLU A 60 -7.48 -7.63 10.92
CA GLU A 60 -7.15 -6.98 12.19
C GLU A 60 -5.99 -5.98 12.08
N ASP A 61 -5.08 -6.16 11.11
CA ASP A 61 -3.95 -5.27 10.86
C ASP A 61 -4.27 -4.20 9.82
N LEU A 62 -5.26 -4.45 8.96
CA LEU A 62 -5.87 -3.47 8.05
C LEU A 62 -6.16 -2.09 8.69
N PRO A 63 -6.81 -1.99 9.87
CA PRO A 63 -7.03 -0.69 10.54
C PRO A 63 -5.77 -0.07 11.17
N LYS A 64 -4.68 -0.84 11.33
CA LYS A 64 -3.37 -0.32 11.78
C LYS A 64 -2.64 0.35 10.62
N ILE A 65 -2.82 -0.14 9.40
CA ILE A 65 -2.24 0.43 8.18
C ILE A 65 -3.04 1.67 7.78
N LYS A 66 -2.56 2.84 8.21
CA LYS A 66 -3.16 4.14 7.87
C LYS A 66 -2.34 4.91 6.85
N THR A 67 -1.02 4.89 7.03
CA THR A 67 -0.08 5.58 6.14
C THR A 67 0.58 4.61 5.18
N PHE A 68 1.14 5.14 4.10
CA PHE A 68 1.97 4.33 3.21
C PHE A 68 3.20 3.79 3.95
N ASN A 69 3.75 4.55 4.90
CA ASN A 69 4.85 4.06 5.72
C ASN A 69 4.47 2.80 6.50
N ASP A 70 3.28 2.74 7.12
CA ASP A 70 2.79 1.52 7.76
C ASP A 70 2.67 0.36 6.77
N LEU A 71 2.18 0.64 5.55
CA LEU A 71 2.06 -0.37 4.49
C LEU A 71 3.43 -0.92 4.10
N TYR A 72 4.41 -0.06 3.83
CA TYR A 72 5.76 -0.48 3.44
C TYR A 72 6.45 -1.25 4.57
N ASP A 73 6.32 -0.80 5.81
CA ASP A 73 6.89 -1.45 6.99
C ASP A 73 6.29 -2.84 7.18
N TYR A 74 4.97 -2.96 7.00
CA TYR A 74 4.27 -4.24 7.06
C TYR A 74 4.74 -5.20 5.96
N ILE A 75 4.87 -4.70 4.73
CA ILE A 75 5.39 -5.49 3.61
C ILE A 75 6.84 -5.91 3.90
N GLU A 76 7.72 -4.99 4.29
CA GLU A 76 9.12 -5.27 4.62
C GLU A 76 9.26 -6.31 5.73
N ALA A 77 8.40 -6.28 6.75
CA ALA A 77 8.42 -7.26 7.83
C ALA A 77 7.90 -8.66 7.43
N HIS A 78 7.13 -8.78 6.34
CA HIS A 78 6.49 -10.02 5.89
C HIS A 78 7.03 -10.58 4.55
N LEU A 79 7.97 -9.88 3.90
CA LEU A 79 8.55 -10.20 2.59
C LEU A 79 9.92 -10.89 2.75
#